data_AF-A0A0D7P4M0-F1
#
_entry.id   AF-A0A0D7P4M0-F1
#
_cell.length_a   1.000
_cell.length_b   1.000
_cell.length_c   1.000
_cell.angle_alpha   90.00
_cell.angle_beta   90.00
_cell.angle_gamma   90.00
#
_symmetry.space_group_name_H-M   'P 1'
#
loop_
_entity.id
_entity.type
_entity.pdbx_description
1 polymer ?
#
loop_
_entity_poly.entity_id
_entity_poly.type
_entity_poly.pdbx_seq_one_letter_code
_entity_poly.pdbx_strand_id
1 'polypeptide(L)'
;MADWGENSTGDIDVKSGESCLLPIGIRGTVTDSAISQKPEHGKLKKVNASTFEYTAKAKYKGSDTFAVKATGQGPKASGTSVITVHATIK
;
A
#
# COMPACT_ATOMS: atom_id res chain seq x y z
N MET A 1 -11.17 -4.00 13.82
CA MET A 1 -9.85 -4.57 13.47
C MET A 1 -10.04 -5.21 12.13
N ALA A 2 -9.39 -4.70 11.08
CA ALA A 2 -9.52 -5.31 9.75
C ALA A 2 -8.92 -6.72 9.78
N ASP A 3 -9.71 -7.72 9.40
CA ASP A 3 -9.25 -9.08 9.17
C ASP A 3 -9.11 -9.30 7.65
N TRP A 4 -8.51 -10.41 7.25
CA TRP A 4 -8.31 -10.71 5.84
C TRP A 4 -9.63 -10.94 5.11
N GLY A 5 -9.70 -10.49 3.86
CA GLY A 5 -10.92 -10.57 3.02
C GLY A 5 -11.75 -9.29 3.00
N GLU A 6 -11.36 -8.28 3.79
CA GLU A 6 -11.97 -6.94 3.77
C GLU A 6 -11.03 -5.93 3.10
N ASN A 7 -11.61 -5.02 2.30
CA ASN A 7 -10.85 -3.92 1.69
C ASN A 7 -10.52 -2.86 2.76
N SER A 8 -9.40 -2.17 2.58
CA SER A 8 -8.93 -1.14 3.50
C SER A 8 -8.41 0.07 2.75
N THR A 9 -8.42 1.22 3.42
CA THR A 9 -7.84 2.46 2.93
C THR A 9 -6.74 2.93 3.88
N GLY A 10 -5.67 3.49 3.35
CA GLY A 10 -4.60 4.10 4.14
C GLY A 10 -4.18 5.44 3.55
N ASP A 11 -3.74 6.35 4.40
CA ASP A 11 -3.27 7.67 4.01
C ASP A 11 -1.81 7.82 4.40
N ILE A 12 -1.00 8.40 3.51
CA ILE A 12 0.42 8.65 3.76
C ILE A 12 0.78 10.08 3.41
N ASP A 13 1.76 10.63 4.12
CA ASP A 13 2.38 11.91 3.78
C ASP A 13 3.84 11.66 3.39
N VAL A 14 4.25 12.21 2.26
CA VAL A 14 5.57 12.00 1.70
C VAL A 14 6.07 13.29 1.07
N LYS A 15 7.34 13.62 1.28
CA LYS A 15 7.92 14.81 0.66
C LYS A 15 8.17 14.52 -0.81
N SER A 16 8.04 15.56 -1.63
CA SER A 16 8.35 15.49 -3.06
C SER A 16 9.76 14.93 -3.31
N GLY A 17 9.85 13.82 -4.04
CA GLY A 17 11.12 13.15 -4.37
C GLY A 17 11.64 12.16 -3.32
N GLU A 18 11.00 12.05 -2.15
CA GLU A 18 11.34 11.07 -1.13
C GLU A 18 10.66 9.72 -1.38
N SER A 19 11.19 8.67 -0.74
CA SER A 19 10.55 7.36 -0.65
C SER A 19 10.11 7.01 0.77
N CYS A 20 9.07 6.19 0.86
CA CYS A 20 8.57 5.66 2.11
C CYS A 20 8.22 4.17 1.95
N LEU A 21 8.46 3.41 3.03
CA LEU A 21 8.09 2.01 3.11
C LEU A 21 6.66 1.87 3.65
N LEU A 22 5.88 1.06 2.97
CA LEU A 22 4.47 0.80 3.22
C LEU A 22 4.30 -0.68 3.60
N PRO A 23 4.40 -1.01 4.89
CA PRO A 23 4.06 -2.33 5.38
C PRO A 23 2.54 -2.54 5.34
N ILE A 24 2.10 -3.74 4.98
CA ILE A 24 0.71 -4.17 5.12
C ILE A 24 0.41 -4.36 6.61
N GLY A 25 -0.40 -3.46 7.16
CA GLY A 25 -0.77 -3.43 8.59
C GLY A 25 -1.90 -4.39 9.00
N ILE A 26 -2.26 -5.37 8.18
CA ILE A 26 -3.30 -6.36 8.51
C ILE A 26 -2.70 -7.40 9.45
N ARG A 27 -3.39 -7.70 10.56
CA ARG A 27 -2.92 -8.69 11.54
C ARG A 27 -2.85 -10.09 10.92
N GLY A 28 -1.74 -10.79 11.16
CA GLY A 28 -1.49 -12.13 10.66
C GLY A 28 -0.31 -12.17 9.70
N THR A 29 -0.33 -13.15 8.80
CA THR A 29 0.75 -13.41 7.84
C THR A 29 0.29 -13.07 6.43
N VAL A 30 1.11 -12.31 5.70
CA VAL A 30 0.91 -12.07 4.26
C VAL A 30 1.55 -13.20 3.47
N THR A 31 0.75 -13.93 2.69
CA THR A 31 1.22 -15.06 1.88
C THR A 31 1.57 -14.63 0.46
N ASP A 32 0.79 -13.72 -0.11
CA ASP A 32 1.05 -13.14 -1.44
C ASP A 32 0.59 -11.68 -1.51
N SER A 33 1.15 -10.93 -2.46
CA SER A 33 0.69 -9.58 -2.75
C SER A 33 1.07 -9.11 -4.14
N ALA A 34 0.30 -8.18 -4.69
CA ALA A 34 0.53 -7.60 -5.99
C ALA A 34 0.07 -6.14 -6.04
N ILE A 35 0.69 -5.36 -6.91
CA ILE A 35 0.22 -3.99 -7.21
C ILE A 35 -0.99 -4.11 -8.13
N SER A 36 -2.16 -3.69 -7.64
CA SER A 36 -3.42 -3.74 -8.39
C SER A 36 -3.65 -2.48 -9.21
N GLN A 37 -3.25 -1.32 -8.69
CA GLN A 37 -3.29 -0.03 -9.36
C GLN A 37 -1.98 0.71 -9.08
N LYS A 38 -1.32 1.19 -10.13
CA LYS A 38 -0.08 1.96 -10.01
C LYS A 38 -0.40 3.44 -9.72
N PRO A 39 0.48 4.13 -8.97
CA PRO A 39 0.38 5.58 -8.80
C PRO A 39 0.57 6.33 -10.12
N GLU A 40 -0.03 7.52 -10.24
CA GLU A 40 0.14 8.43 -11.37
C GLU A 40 1.31 9.41 -11.16
N HIS A 41 1.53 9.82 -9.91
CA HIS A 41 2.49 10.87 -9.54
C HIS A 41 3.65 10.36 -8.68
N GLY A 42 3.91 9.06 -8.77
CA GLY A 42 5.01 8.38 -8.08
C GLY A 42 5.35 7.05 -8.72
N LYS A 43 6.15 6.26 -8.01
CA LYS A 43 6.46 4.88 -8.36
C LYS A 43 6.21 4.00 -7.16
N LEU A 44 5.47 2.91 -7.36
CA LEU A 44 5.27 1.89 -6.34
C LEU A 44 6.02 0.63 -6.74
N LYS A 45 6.83 0.11 -5.82
CA LYS A 45 7.61 -1.11 -6.01
C LYS A 45 7.30 -2.09 -4.88
N LYS A 46 7.06 -3.35 -5.21
CA LYS A 46 6.98 -4.42 -4.21
C LYS A 46 8.40 -4.74 -3.73
N VAL A 47 8.67 -4.57 -2.43
CA VAL A 47 9.96 -4.91 -1.81
C VAL A 47 9.95 -6.38 -1.40
N ASN A 48 8.87 -6.82 -0.76
CA ASN A 48 8.62 -8.21 -0.39
C ASN A 48 7.10 -8.48 -0.33
N ALA A 49 6.68 -9.66 0.13
CA ALA A 49 5.25 -10.01 0.19
C ALA A 49 4.42 -9.05 1.07
N SER A 50 4.98 -8.51 2.15
CA SER A 50 4.25 -7.66 3.10
C SER A 50 4.59 -6.17 3.01
N THR A 51 5.58 -5.77 2.21
CA THR A 51 6.13 -4.41 2.20
C THR A 51 6.28 -3.88 0.79
N PHE A 52 5.79 -2.66 0.58
CA PHE A 52 5.96 -1.89 -0.65
C PHE A 52 6.80 -0.65 -0.40
N GLU A 53 7.45 -0.14 -1.42
CA GLU A 53 8.16 1.13 -1.41
C GLU A 53 7.45 2.07 -2.37
N TYR A 54 7.00 3.21 -1.86
CA TYR A 54 6.46 4.30 -2.66
C TYR A 54 7.49 5.42 -2.76
N THR A 55 7.79 5.86 -3.97
CA THR A 55 8.67 7.01 -4.25
C THR A 55 7.85 8.10 -4.94
N ALA A 56 7.74 9.26 -4.30
CA ALA A 56 7.04 10.40 -4.89
C ALA A 56 7.84 10.98 -6.07
N LYS A 57 7.14 11.47 -7.11
CA LYS A 57 7.80 12.18 -8.20
C LYS A 57 8.38 13.50 -7.67
N ALA A 58 9.68 13.71 -7.89
CA ALA A 58 10.34 14.95 -7.50
C ALA A 58 9.69 16.17 -8.17
N LYS A 59 9.60 17.27 -7.41
CA LYS A 59 8.96 18.55 -7.79
C LYS A 59 7.44 18.48 -8.02
N TYR A 60 6.81 17.34 -7.82
CA TYR A 60 5.34 17.24 -7.77
C TYR A 60 4.84 17.51 -6.34
N LYS A 61 3.72 18.22 -6.23
CA LYS A 61 2.96 18.42 -4.99
C LYS A 61 1.49 18.22 -5.31
N GLY A 62 0.79 17.46 -4.48
CA GLY A 62 -0.59 17.07 -4.74
C GLY A 62 -0.91 15.70 -4.16
N SER A 63 -2.02 15.13 -4.59
CA SER A 63 -2.45 13.79 -4.20
C SER A 63 -2.06 12.75 -5.23
N ASP A 64 -1.76 11.55 -4.78
CA ASP A 64 -1.55 10.38 -5.61
C ASP A 64 -2.31 9.19 -5.02
N THR A 65 -2.73 8.24 -5.85
CA THR A 65 -3.56 7.12 -5.40
C THR A 65 -3.14 5.84 -6.08
N PHE A 66 -2.99 4.79 -5.29
CA PHE A 66 -2.63 3.46 -5.77
C PHE A 66 -3.28 2.40 -4.90
N ALA A 67 -3.34 1.17 -5.41
CA ALA A 67 -3.93 0.06 -4.68
C ALA A 67 -3.04 -1.18 -4.77
N VAL A 68 -2.93 -1.88 -3.64
CA VAL A 68 -2.25 -3.17 -3.54
C VAL A 68 -3.26 -4.23 -3.15
N LYS A 69 -3.19 -5.38 -3.81
CA LYS A 69 -3.94 -6.57 -3.43
C LYS A 69 -3.01 -7.43 -2.59
N ALA A 70 -3.45 -7.83 -1.41
CA ALA A 70 -2.71 -8.72 -0.54
C ALA A 70 -3.58 -9.92 -0.18
N THR A 71 -2.97 -11.08 -0.07
CA THR A 71 -3.60 -12.32 0.37
C THR A 71 -2.87 -12.83 1.58
N GLY A 72 -3.62 -13.21 2.61
CA GLY A 72 -3.02 -13.67 3.84
C GLY A 72 -4.02 -14.33 4.77
N GLN A 73 -3.51 -14.67 5.95
CA GLN A 73 -4.24 -15.36 6.99
C GLN A 73 -4.01 -14.70 8.33
N GLY A 74 -5.12 -14.28 8.93
CA GLY A 74 -5.21 -13.74 10.27
C GLY A 74 -5.70 -14.80 11.26
N PRO A 75 -5.80 -14.43 12.55
CA PRO A 75 -6.30 -15.33 13.57
C PRO A 75 -7.79 -15.64 13.44
N LYS A 76 -8.57 -14.82 12.72
CA LYS A 76 -10.03 -15.00 12.58
C LYS A 76 -10.46 -15.30 11.15
N ALA A 77 -9.78 -14.73 10.16
CA ALA A 77 -10.10 -14.95 8.75
C ALA A 77 -8.86 -15.04 7.86
N SER A 78 -9.04 -15.67 6.71
CA SER A 78 -8.07 -15.68 5.60
C SER A 78 -8.76 -15.17 4.34
N GLY A 79 -8.01 -14.51 3.48
CA GLY A 79 -8.57 -14.02 2.24
C GLY A 79 -7.71 -12.98 1.55
N THR A 80 -8.29 -12.41 0.51
CA THR A 80 -7.66 -11.39 -0.31
C THR A 80 -8.28 -10.03 0.04
N SER A 81 -7.44 -9.10 0.46
CA SER A 81 -7.81 -7.72 0.77
C SER A 81 -7.22 -6.77 -0.26
N VAL A 82 -8.00 -5.78 -0.71
CA VAL A 82 -7.48 -4.66 -1.50
C VAL A 82 -7.25 -3.47 -0.58
N ILE A 83 -6.01 -2.99 -0.53
CA ILE A 83 -5.59 -1.83 0.24
C ILE A 83 -5.38 -0.68 -0.73
N THR A 84 -6.26 0.31 -0.69
CA THR A 84 -6.12 1.58 -1.43
C THR A 84 -5.34 2.56 -0.57
N VAL A 85 -4.35 3.21 -1.15
CA VAL A 85 -3.51 4.19 -0.46
C VAL A 85 -3.64 5.54 -1.14
N HIS A 86 -3.95 6.56 -0.34
CA HIS A 86 -3.94 7.96 -0.74
C HIS A 86 -2.66 8.61 -0.23
N ALA A 87 -1.78 8.98 -1.14
CA ALA A 87 -0.55 9.69 -0.80
C ALA A 87 -0.73 11.19 -0.97
N THR A 88 -0.42 11.94 0.07
CA THR A 88 -0.30 13.40 0.02
C THR A 88 1.18 13.75 -0.14
N ILE A 89 1.51 14.40 -1.26
CA ILE A 89 2.87 14.77 -1.63
C ILE A 89 3.06 16.26 -1.37
N LYS A 90 4.00 16.60 -0.48
CA LYS A 90 4.26 17.98 -0.01
C LYS A 90 5.63 18.53 -0.41
#